data_AF-A0AAD6TW89-F1
#
_entry.id   AF-A0AAD6TW89-F1
#
_cell.length_a   1.000
_cell.length_b   1.000
_cell.length_c   1.000
_cell.angle_alpha   90.00
_cell.angle_beta   90.00
_cell.angle_gamma   90.00
#
_symmetry.space_group_name_H-M   'P 1'
#
loop_
_entity.id
_entity.type
_entity.pdbx_description
1 polymer ?
#
loop_
_entity_poly.entity_id
_entity_poly.type
_entity_poly.pdbx_seq_one_letter_code
_entity_poly.pdbx_strand_id
1 'polypeptide(L)'
;MLITALTKAQAPPVVAPPIQPVLQASGAPVLIVPPPVQTFTPPIAPVNSAAGASPSLRALFPDIESACITAVITHELRAADLYKLDPRLNDSDPTYNLTASGAFEMNVSKHKAYKTLNSVLLPLNTYFSILTVHTKGSLAAYFARHTAHLVTLASEYEWAAVLEYHTIFFNRRRGDMLEGSYTQWGEPDLALLAQSVFPHRKQISTGSSLKGPGKRTNGTGTSTAGDTCRNYNFGRCESPCAWKRMHVCSSPGCGKDHPLTQHPK
;
A
#
# COMPACT_ATOMS: atom_id res chain seq x y z
N MET A 1 10.22 -66.12 17.50
CA MET A 1 10.33 -64.65 17.60
C MET A 1 9.01 -64.06 17.15
N LEU A 2 8.17 -63.64 18.09
CA LEU A 2 6.84 -63.05 17.84
C LEU A 2 6.99 -61.53 17.60
N ILE A 3 6.40 -61.04 16.51
CA ILE A 3 6.31 -59.60 16.20
C ILE A 3 4.88 -59.16 16.50
N THR A 4 4.72 -58.32 17.51
CA THR A 4 3.43 -57.74 17.94
C THR A 4 3.15 -56.49 17.12
N ALA A 5 2.05 -56.49 16.35
CA ALA A 5 1.53 -55.33 15.63
C ALA A 5 0.65 -54.48 16.56
N LEU A 6 0.89 -53.17 16.58
CA LEU A 6 0.11 -52.16 17.31
C LEU A 6 -0.89 -51.48 16.37
N THR A 7 -2.15 -51.87 16.46
CA THR A 7 -3.29 -51.24 15.78
C THR A 7 -3.78 -50.03 16.58
N LYS A 8 -3.75 -48.84 15.96
CA LYS A 8 -4.25 -47.60 16.55
C LYS A 8 -5.76 -47.47 16.27
N ALA A 9 -6.57 -47.46 17.33
CA ALA A 9 -8.02 -47.29 17.26
C ALA A 9 -8.41 -45.84 16.94
N GLN A 10 -9.30 -45.68 15.96
CA GLN A 10 -9.91 -44.42 15.54
C GLN A 10 -11.21 -44.20 16.33
N ALA A 11 -11.35 -43.06 17.01
CA ALA A 11 -12.59 -42.69 17.71
C ALA A 11 -13.67 -42.19 16.73
N PRO A 12 -14.97 -42.45 17.01
CA PRO A 12 -16.07 -42.05 16.12
C PRO A 12 -16.41 -40.54 16.23
N PRO A 13 -16.99 -39.94 15.17
CA PRO A 13 -17.37 -38.54 15.14
C PRO A 13 -18.64 -38.27 15.99
N VAL A 14 -18.59 -37.19 16.77
CA VAL A 14 -19.71 -36.68 17.56
C VAL A 14 -20.67 -35.93 16.65
N VAL A 15 -21.90 -36.44 16.53
CA VAL A 15 -23.02 -35.80 15.82
C VAL A 15 -23.64 -34.75 16.74
N ALA A 16 -23.66 -33.49 16.30
CA ALA A 16 -24.35 -32.40 17.00
C ALA A 16 -25.86 -32.41 16.66
N PRO A 17 -26.75 -32.10 17.63
CA PRO A 17 -28.19 -32.06 17.40
C PRO A 17 -28.64 -30.76 16.69
N PRO A 18 -29.79 -30.79 15.98
CA PRO A 18 -30.32 -29.64 15.26
C PRO A 18 -30.95 -28.60 16.20
N ILE A 19 -30.63 -27.33 15.95
CA ILE A 19 -31.22 -26.16 16.62
C ILE A 19 -32.62 -25.93 16.05
N GLN A 20 -33.65 -26.00 16.90
CA GLN A 20 -35.00 -25.57 16.52
C GLN A 20 -35.18 -24.05 16.71
N PRO A 21 -35.91 -23.37 15.81
CA PRO A 21 -36.25 -21.96 15.99
C PRO A 21 -37.41 -21.81 16.99
N VAL A 22 -37.19 -21.00 18.03
CA VAL A 22 -38.23 -20.54 18.95
C VAL A 22 -39.08 -19.48 18.24
N LEU A 23 -40.32 -19.81 17.93
CA LEU A 23 -41.36 -18.83 17.56
C LEU A 23 -41.84 -18.14 18.83
N GLN A 24 -41.44 -16.89 19.02
CA GLN A 24 -41.96 -16.04 20.08
C GLN A 24 -43.07 -15.14 19.52
N ALA A 25 -44.29 -15.39 19.99
CA ALA A 25 -45.48 -14.61 19.67
C ALA A 25 -45.66 -13.45 20.66
N SER A 26 -46.49 -12.49 20.22
CA SER A 26 -47.22 -11.48 20.99
C SER A 26 -46.56 -10.11 21.22
N GLY A 27 -47.20 -9.11 20.63
CA GLY A 27 -47.07 -7.70 20.94
C GLY A 27 -47.81 -6.86 19.91
N ALA A 28 -49.14 -6.81 19.98
CA ALA A 28 -49.94 -5.88 19.19
C ALA A 28 -49.62 -4.42 19.62
N PRO A 29 -49.34 -3.49 18.69
CA PRO A 29 -49.10 -2.10 19.05
C PRO A 29 -50.44 -1.40 19.33
N VAL A 30 -50.52 -0.79 20.51
CA VAL A 30 -51.57 0.16 20.90
C VAL A 30 -51.55 1.34 19.93
N LEU A 31 -52.67 1.60 19.26
CA LEU A 31 -52.88 2.80 18.44
C LEU A 31 -53.02 4.01 19.36
N ILE A 32 -51.94 4.77 19.52
CA ILE A 32 -51.99 6.12 20.07
C ILE A 32 -52.35 7.06 18.91
N VAL A 33 -53.56 7.61 18.94
CA VAL A 33 -54.01 8.67 18.03
C VAL A 33 -53.32 9.97 18.43
N PRO A 34 -52.45 10.58 17.59
CA PRO A 34 -51.91 11.90 17.87
C PRO A 34 -52.95 13.01 17.60
N PRO A 35 -52.92 14.13 18.34
CA PRO A 35 -53.80 15.27 18.10
C PRO A 35 -53.47 15.97 16.76
N PRO A 36 -54.42 16.73 16.18
CA PRO A 36 -54.24 17.38 14.88
C PRO A 36 -53.12 18.42 14.94
N VAL A 37 -52.08 18.21 14.13
CA VAL A 37 -50.99 19.16 13.92
C VAL A 37 -51.53 20.28 13.03
N GLN A 38 -51.48 21.52 13.53
CA GLN A 38 -51.86 22.69 12.74
C GLN A 38 -50.85 22.89 11.60
N THR A 39 -51.37 22.89 10.38
CA THR A 39 -50.63 23.12 9.14
C THR A 39 -50.18 24.57 9.08
N PHE A 40 -48.96 24.86 9.53
CA PHE A 40 -48.29 26.13 9.25
C PHE A 40 -47.82 26.09 7.80
N THR A 41 -48.53 26.78 6.90
CA THR A 41 -48.05 27.05 5.54
C THR A 41 -47.14 28.27 5.56
N PRO A 42 -45.81 28.13 5.38
CA PRO A 42 -44.95 29.29 5.20
C PRO A 42 -45.26 29.97 3.87
N PRO A 43 -45.01 31.28 3.76
CA PRO A 43 -45.21 32.02 2.52
C PRO A 43 -44.27 31.47 1.44
N ILE A 44 -44.84 31.12 0.29
CA ILE A 44 -44.12 30.72 -0.91
C ILE A 44 -43.34 31.94 -1.39
N ALA A 45 -42.07 32.03 -0.98
CA ALA A 45 -41.10 32.83 -1.71
C ALA A 45 -40.83 32.15 -3.06
N PRO A 46 -40.62 32.89 -4.15
CA PRO A 46 -40.22 32.30 -5.42
C PRO A 46 -38.88 31.60 -5.21
N VAL A 47 -38.92 30.26 -5.21
CA VAL A 47 -37.72 29.43 -5.21
C VAL A 47 -37.05 29.69 -6.55
N ASN A 48 -36.07 30.59 -6.56
CA ASN A 48 -35.06 30.63 -7.61
C ASN A 48 -34.46 29.23 -7.67
N SER A 49 -34.76 28.48 -8.73
CA SER A 49 -34.24 27.13 -9.02
C SER A 49 -32.75 27.15 -9.39
N ALA A 50 -31.94 27.96 -8.70
CA ALA A 50 -30.48 27.98 -8.81
C ALA A 50 -29.79 27.25 -7.64
N ALA A 51 -30.55 26.50 -6.83
CA ALA A 51 -29.99 25.57 -5.86
C ALA A 51 -29.72 24.21 -6.55
N GLY A 52 -28.44 23.89 -6.78
CA GLY A 52 -28.03 22.50 -7.04
C GLY A 52 -27.22 22.20 -8.29
N ALA A 53 -26.65 23.19 -8.99
CA ALA A 53 -25.66 22.90 -10.02
C ALA A 53 -24.38 22.39 -9.34
N SER A 54 -24.13 21.08 -9.37
CA SER A 54 -22.83 20.53 -8.98
C SER A 54 -21.76 21.23 -9.82
N PRO A 55 -20.69 21.77 -9.22
CA PRO A 55 -19.63 22.40 -9.98
C PRO A 55 -19.09 21.40 -11.00
N SER A 56 -18.89 21.84 -12.24
CA SER A 56 -18.28 21.01 -13.27
C SER A 56 -16.92 20.50 -12.78
N LEU A 57 -16.52 19.28 -13.14
CA LEU A 57 -15.20 18.73 -12.76
C LEU A 57 -14.07 19.70 -13.10
N ARG A 58 -14.18 20.40 -14.23
CA ARG A 58 -13.21 21.42 -14.65
C ARG A 58 -13.10 22.60 -13.68
N ALA A 59 -14.22 23.02 -13.07
CA ALA A 59 -14.21 24.10 -12.07
C ALA A 59 -13.55 23.65 -10.76
N LEU A 60 -13.59 22.34 -10.44
CA LEU A 60 -12.95 21.78 -9.24
C LEU A 60 -11.46 21.50 -9.43
N PHE A 61 -11.02 21.30 -10.67
CA PHE A 61 -9.64 20.98 -11.03
C PHE A 61 -9.13 21.90 -12.14
N PRO A 62 -8.99 23.22 -11.88
CA PRO A 62 -8.61 24.20 -12.91
C PRO A 62 -7.18 24.01 -13.42
N ASP A 63 -6.28 23.49 -12.58
CA ASP A 63 -4.86 23.31 -12.89
C ASP A 63 -4.55 22.02 -13.68
N ILE A 64 -5.59 21.23 -13.97
CA ILE A 64 -5.47 19.95 -14.68
C ILE A 64 -6.02 20.13 -16.09
N GLU A 65 -5.22 19.71 -17.07
CA GLU A 65 -5.64 19.71 -18.46
C GLU A 65 -6.95 18.92 -18.64
N SER A 66 -7.88 19.47 -19.43
CA SER A 66 -9.18 18.83 -19.65
C SER A 66 -9.06 17.45 -20.28
N ALA A 67 -8.07 17.23 -21.16
CA ALA A 67 -7.79 15.92 -21.73
C ALA A 67 -7.42 14.90 -20.65
N CYS A 68 -6.67 15.31 -19.62
CA CYS A 68 -6.33 14.44 -18.49
C CYS A 68 -7.56 14.11 -17.64
N ILE A 69 -8.42 15.09 -17.34
CA ILE A 69 -9.69 14.84 -16.63
C ILE A 69 -10.55 13.85 -17.41
N THR A 70 -10.71 14.04 -18.72
CA THR A 70 -11.43 13.11 -19.60
C THR A 70 -10.83 11.71 -19.53
N ALA A 71 -9.51 11.58 -19.66
CA ALA A 71 -8.82 10.29 -19.59
C ALA A 71 -8.98 9.59 -18.22
N VAL A 72 -9.17 10.34 -17.13
CA VAL A 72 -9.46 9.74 -15.80
C VAL A 72 -10.87 9.18 -15.75
N ILE A 73 -11.87 9.96 -16.19
CA ILE A 73 -13.28 9.54 -16.14
C ILE A 73 -13.61 8.44 -17.16
N THR A 74 -12.87 8.37 -18.28
CA THR A 74 -12.97 7.27 -19.26
C THR A 74 -12.08 6.08 -18.91
N HIS A 75 -11.32 6.14 -17.82
CA HIS A 75 -10.37 5.11 -17.41
C HIS A 75 -9.35 4.76 -18.51
N GLU A 76 -8.84 5.78 -19.21
CA GLU A 76 -7.80 5.64 -20.24
C GLU A 76 -6.42 6.09 -19.75
N LEU A 77 -6.36 6.88 -18.67
CA LEU A 77 -5.10 7.33 -18.09
C LEU A 77 -4.27 6.13 -17.59
N ARG A 78 -3.05 5.98 -18.11
CA ARG A 78 -2.10 4.93 -17.71
C ARG A 78 -1.30 5.38 -16.49
N ALA A 79 -0.82 4.42 -15.69
CA ALA A 79 0.08 4.71 -14.56
C ALA A 79 1.33 5.51 -15.00
N ALA A 80 1.84 5.24 -16.21
CA ALA A 80 2.98 5.96 -16.78
C ALA A 80 2.70 7.45 -17.04
N ASP A 81 1.42 7.85 -17.17
CA ASP A 81 0.96 9.21 -17.45
C ASP A 81 0.37 9.90 -16.21
N LEU A 82 0.32 9.21 -15.06
CA LEU A 82 -0.27 9.73 -13.82
C LEU A 82 0.37 11.06 -13.38
N TYR A 83 1.67 11.27 -13.65
CA TYR A 83 2.40 12.51 -13.36
C TYR A 83 1.78 13.77 -13.98
N LYS A 84 0.98 13.65 -15.05
CA LYS A 84 0.26 14.77 -15.67
C LYS A 84 -0.81 15.38 -14.74
N LEU A 85 -1.16 14.67 -13.67
CA LEU A 85 -2.07 15.15 -12.62
C LEU A 85 -1.34 15.82 -11.45
N ASP A 86 -0.02 15.97 -11.52
CA ASP A 86 0.76 16.68 -10.49
C ASP A 86 0.85 18.17 -10.84
N PRO A 87 0.18 19.07 -10.09
CA PRO A 87 0.20 20.50 -10.38
C PRO A 87 1.63 21.08 -10.37
N ARG A 88 2.54 20.49 -9.58
CA ARG A 88 3.93 20.97 -9.46
C ARG A 88 4.73 20.78 -10.75
N LEU A 89 4.33 19.81 -11.57
CA LEU A 89 4.98 19.54 -12.85
C LEU A 89 4.38 20.35 -14.00
N ASN A 90 3.16 20.87 -13.84
CA ASN A 90 2.51 21.71 -14.85
C ASN A 90 3.11 23.13 -14.90
N ASP A 91 3.61 23.64 -13.78
CA ASP A 91 4.30 24.94 -13.70
C ASP A 91 5.78 24.88 -14.15
N SER A 92 6.31 23.68 -14.37
CA SER A 92 7.70 23.51 -14.79
C SER A 92 7.82 23.75 -16.29
N ASP A 93 8.55 24.79 -16.68
CA ASP A 93 8.83 25.14 -18.08
C ASP A 93 9.25 23.88 -18.86
N PRO A 94 8.50 23.45 -19.89
CA PRO A 94 8.73 22.17 -20.53
C PRO A 94 10.13 22.19 -21.16
N THR A 95 11.05 21.40 -20.61
CA THR A 95 12.37 21.24 -21.21
C THR A 95 12.22 20.39 -22.47
N TYR A 96 12.07 21.08 -23.60
CA TYR A 96 11.93 20.46 -24.90
C TYR A 96 13.31 20.00 -25.38
N ASN A 97 13.43 18.71 -25.70
CA ASN A 97 14.61 18.21 -26.38
C ASN A 97 14.27 18.04 -27.86
N LEU A 98 15.08 18.63 -28.73
CA LEU A 98 14.98 18.43 -30.18
C LEU A 98 15.50 17.02 -30.49
N THR A 99 14.64 16.16 -31.01
CA THR A 99 15.06 14.82 -31.45
C THR A 99 15.89 14.92 -32.73
N ALA A 100 16.65 13.86 -33.05
CA ALA A 100 17.41 13.78 -34.30
C ALA A 100 16.52 13.87 -35.56
N SER A 101 15.21 13.66 -35.42
CA SER A 101 14.21 13.83 -36.48
C SER A 101 13.61 15.24 -36.55
N GLY A 102 14.08 16.19 -35.72
CA GLY A 102 13.59 17.56 -35.69
C GLY A 102 12.26 17.75 -34.97
N ALA A 103 11.75 16.71 -34.29
CA ALA A 103 10.55 16.83 -33.47
C ALA A 103 10.91 17.34 -32.06
N PHE A 104 10.08 18.20 -31.50
CA PHE A 104 10.21 18.58 -30.09
C PHE A 104 9.49 17.53 -29.23
N GLU A 105 10.25 16.75 -28.46
CA GLU A 105 9.69 15.86 -27.45
C GLU A 105 9.89 16.45 -26.04
N MET A 106 8.81 16.51 -25.26
CA MET A 106 8.88 16.87 -23.85
C MET A 106 9.55 15.72 -23.10
N ASN A 107 10.80 15.91 -22.70
CA ASN A 107 11.60 14.87 -22.06
C ASN A 107 11.41 14.91 -20.54
N VAL A 108 10.16 14.74 -20.08
CA VAL A 108 9.95 14.21 -18.73
C VAL A 108 10.23 12.72 -18.84
N SER A 109 11.51 12.34 -18.75
CA SER A 109 11.87 10.92 -18.75
C SER A 109 10.99 10.24 -17.70
N LYS A 110 10.21 9.22 -18.08
CA LYS A 110 9.27 8.51 -17.19
C LYS A 110 9.95 8.06 -15.87
N HIS A 111 11.25 7.81 -15.93
CA HIS A 111 12.12 7.46 -14.81
C HIS A 111 12.47 8.62 -13.85
N LYS A 112 12.27 9.89 -14.26
CA LYS A 112 12.47 11.07 -13.41
C LYS A 112 11.24 11.44 -12.61
N ALA A 113 10.03 11.14 -13.11
CA ALA A 113 8.80 11.57 -12.46
C ALA A 113 8.57 10.87 -11.11
N TYR A 114 8.83 9.56 -11.02
CA TYR A 114 8.50 8.76 -9.83
C TYR A 114 9.70 8.35 -8.97
N LYS A 115 10.55 9.32 -8.61
CA LYS A 115 11.74 9.04 -7.77
C LYS A 115 11.41 8.72 -6.31
N THR A 116 10.23 9.10 -5.85
CA THR A 116 9.82 8.99 -4.44
C THR A 116 8.37 8.55 -4.32
N LEU A 117 8.00 8.05 -3.14
CA LEU A 117 6.61 7.77 -2.81
C LEU A 117 5.72 9.00 -3.04
N ASN A 118 6.15 10.19 -2.58
CA ASN A 118 5.38 11.41 -2.71
C ASN A 118 5.15 11.84 -4.17
N SER A 119 6.07 11.53 -5.08
CA SER A 119 5.87 11.80 -6.50
C SER A 119 4.81 10.91 -7.17
N VAL A 120 4.41 9.81 -6.54
CA VAL A 120 3.27 8.99 -6.97
C VAL A 120 2.02 9.38 -6.20
N LEU A 121 2.11 9.54 -4.87
CA LEU A 121 0.93 9.77 -4.03
C LEU A 121 0.18 11.06 -4.36
N LEU A 122 0.88 12.13 -4.71
CA LEU A 122 0.22 13.40 -5.04
C LEU A 122 -0.67 13.29 -6.29
N PRO A 123 -0.15 12.92 -7.47
CA PRO A 123 -1.01 12.75 -8.64
C PRO A 123 -2.01 11.59 -8.49
N LEU A 124 -1.69 10.56 -7.69
CA LEU A 124 -2.64 9.48 -7.37
C LEU A 124 -3.83 9.97 -6.53
N ASN A 125 -3.60 10.85 -5.55
CA ASN A 125 -4.68 11.45 -4.77
C ASN A 125 -5.56 12.33 -5.65
N THR A 126 -4.96 13.13 -6.55
CA THR A 126 -5.70 13.91 -7.54
C THR A 126 -6.58 13.01 -8.42
N TYR A 127 -6.03 11.90 -8.92
CA TYR A 127 -6.76 10.88 -9.67
C TYR A 127 -7.99 10.38 -8.89
N PHE A 128 -7.81 10.00 -7.62
CA PHE A 128 -8.89 9.52 -6.76
C PHE A 128 -9.93 10.59 -6.43
N SER A 129 -9.53 11.85 -6.28
CA SER A 129 -10.45 12.97 -6.07
C SER A 129 -11.35 13.18 -7.29
N ILE A 130 -10.79 13.17 -8.51
CA ILE A 130 -11.57 13.27 -9.76
C ILE A 130 -12.59 12.13 -9.84
N LEU A 131 -12.16 10.89 -9.59
CA LEU A 131 -13.05 9.72 -9.64
C LEU A 131 -14.16 9.78 -8.58
N THR A 132 -13.84 10.21 -7.37
CA THR A 132 -14.83 10.32 -6.28
C THR A 132 -15.92 11.33 -6.63
N VAL A 133 -15.53 12.48 -7.18
CA VAL A 133 -16.50 13.49 -7.64
C VAL A 133 -17.32 12.98 -8.82
N HIS A 134 -16.67 12.33 -9.79
CA HIS A 134 -17.33 11.84 -11.00
C HIS A 134 -18.38 10.75 -10.71
N THR A 135 -18.00 9.75 -9.91
CA THR A 135 -18.85 8.58 -9.63
C THR A 135 -19.95 8.88 -8.61
N LYS A 136 -19.85 10.01 -7.88
CA LYS A 136 -20.77 10.40 -6.79
C LYS A 136 -20.93 9.32 -5.70
N GLY A 137 -20.02 8.35 -5.66
CA GLY A 137 -20.03 7.21 -4.77
C GLY A 137 -19.00 7.32 -3.65
N SER A 138 -19.20 6.55 -2.57
CA SER A 138 -18.23 6.47 -1.48
C SER A 138 -17.08 5.52 -1.85
N LEU A 139 -16.15 6.01 -2.67
CA LEU A 139 -14.93 5.27 -3.06
C LEU A 139 -13.73 5.55 -2.17
N ALA A 140 -13.82 6.59 -1.33
CA ALA A 140 -12.74 7.09 -0.51
C ALA A 140 -12.09 6.00 0.38
N ALA A 141 -12.89 5.05 0.89
CA ALA A 141 -12.37 3.97 1.71
C ALA A 141 -11.44 3.01 0.94
N TYR A 142 -11.78 2.64 -0.30
CA TYR A 142 -10.93 1.77 -1.12
C TYR A 142 -9.62 2.47 -1.51
N PHE A 143 -9.73 3.74 -1.89
CA PHE A 143 -8.57 4.56 -2.24
C PHE A 143 -7.64 4.80 -1.05
N ALA A 144 -8.20 5.08 0.14
CA ALA A 144 -7.43 5.24 1.36
C ALA A 144 -6.69 3.95 1.75
N ARG A 145 -7.34 2.77 1.62
CA ARG A 145 -6.67 1.48 1.85
C ARG A 145 -5.51 1.26 0.89
N HIS A 146 -5.69 1.57 -0.40
CA HIS A 146 -4.62 1.47 -1.39
C HIS A 146 -3.44 2.38 -1.05
N THR A 147 -3.70 3.64 -0.73
CA THR A 147 -2.66 4.61 -0.34
C THR A 147 -1.91 4.15 0.90
N ALA A 148 -2.62 3.68 1.94
CA ALA A 148 -1.99 3.15 3.15
C ALA A 148 -1.12 1.92 2.84
N HIS A 149 -1.60 1.02 1.99
CA HIS A 149 -0.86 -0.16 1.56
C HIS A 149 0.44 0.23 0.83
N LEU A 150 0.38 1.19 -0.11
CA LEU A 150 1.54 1.74 -0.81
C LEU A 150 2.58 2.33 0.15
N VAL A 151 2.13 3.08 1.16
CA VAL A 151 3.01 3.65 2.20
C VAL A 151 3.71 2.54 3.00
N THR A 152 2.96 1.50 3.40
CA THR A 152 3.52 0.32 4.09
C THR A 152 4.58 -0.37 3.24
N LEU A 153 4.27 -0.67 1.97
CA LEU A 153 5.24 -1.30 1.07
C LEU A 153 6.49 -0.44 0.89
N ALA A 154 6.33 0.87 0.68
CA ALA A 154 7.44 1.79 0.50
C ALA A 154 8.32 1.92 1.76
N SER A 155 7.80 1.61 2.95
CA SER A 155 8.58 1.57 4.18
C SER A 155 9.46 0.31 4.27
N GLU A 156 8.94 -0.85 3.84
CA GLU A 156 9.56 -2.16 4.03
C GLU A 156 10.38 -2.67 2.83
N TYR A 157 10.06 -2.21 1.61
CA TYR A 157 10.59 -2.75 0.36
C TYR A 157 11.25 -1.68 -0.49
N GLU A 158 12.17 -2.09 -1.37
CA GLU A 158 12.85 -1.18 -2.28
C GLU A 158 11.87 -0.42 -3.18
N TRP A 159 12.06 0.89 -3.32
CA TRP A 159 11.10 1.75 -4.03
C TRP A 159 10.87 1.33 -5.48
N ALA A 160 11.91 0.86 -6.19
CA ALA A 160 11.79 0.41 -7.57
C ALA A 160 10.78 -0.74 -7.71
N ALA A 161 10.83 -1.72 -6.80
CA ALA A 161 9.91 -2.86 -6.77
C ALA A 161 8.48 -2.42 -6.42
N VAL A 162 8.31 -1.50 -5.46
CA VAL A 162 7.00 -0.94 -5.11
C VAL A 162 6.39 -0.15 -6.27
N LEU A 163 7.21 0.60 -7.02
CA LEU A 163 6.76 1.35 -8.19
C LEU A 163 6.33 0.43 -9.33
N GLU A 164 7.06 -0.67 -9.56
CA GLU A 164 6.69 -1.69 -10.54
C GLU A 164 5.34 -2.34 -10.18
N TYR A 165 5.20 -2.78 -8.92
CA TYR A 165 3.94 -3.28 -8.38
C TYR A 165 2.79 -2.30 -8.62
N HIS A 166 2.95 -1.04 -8.21
CA HIS A 166 1.93 -0.02 -8.38
C HIS A 166 1.55 0.19 -9.85
N THR A 167 2.55 0.22 -10.74
CA THR A 167 2.33 0.42 -12.19
C THR A 167 1.46 -0.69 -12.76
N ILE A 168 1.76 -1.96 -12.43
CA ILE A 168 0.98 -3.10 -12.91
C ILE A 168 -0.40 -3.14 -12.26
N PHE A 169 -0.47 -2.95 -10.93
CA PHE A 169 -1.71 -2.93 -10.16
C PHE A 169 -2.68 -1.86 -10.69
N PHE A 170 -2.21 -0.61 -10.84
CA PHE A 170 -3.00 0.51 -11.33
C PHE A 170 -3.61 0.20 -12.70
N ASN A 171 -2.81 -0.33 -13.63
CA ASN A 171 -3.30 -0.66 -14.97
C ASN A 171 -4.33 -1.80 -14.96
N ARG A 172 -4.22 -2.78 -14.05
CA ARG A 172 -5.25 -3.82 -13.85
C ARG A 172 -6.55 -3.23 -13.32
N ARG A 173 -6.47 -2.44 -12.24
CA ARG A 173 -7.64 -1.78 -11.64
C ARG A 173 -8.35 -0.84 -12.61
N ARG A 174 -7.62 -0.23 -13.54
CA ARG A 174 -8.22 0.54 -14.63
C ARG A 174 -9.11 -0.31 -15.53
N GLY A 175 -8.70 -1.54 -15.83
CA GLY A 175 -9.52 -2.53 -16.54
C GLY A 175 -10.81 -2.84 -15.77
N ASP A 176 -10.68 -3.13 -14.47
CA ASP A 176 -11.85 -3.44 -13.61
C ASP A 176 -12.85 -2.27 -13.55
N MET A 177 -12.37 -1.02 -13.57
CA MET A 177 -13.22 0.17 -13.58
C MET A 177 -13.97 0.38 -14.90
N LEU A 178 -13.44 -0.08 -16.04
CA LEU A 178 -14.18 -0.09 -17.32
C LEU A 178 -15.42 -0.99 -17.24
N GLU A 179 -15.37 -2.02 -16.40
CA GLU A 179 -16.50 -2.91 -16.09
C GLU A 179 -17.39 -2.36 -14.96
N GLY A 180 -17.07 -1.17 -14.43
CA GLY A 180 -17.79 -0.52 -13.33
C GLY A 180 -17.42 -1.03 -11.94
N SER A 181 -16.38 -1.86 -11.81
CA SER A 181 -15.95 -2.41 -10.52
C SER A 181 -14.82 -1.58 -9.88
N TYR A 182 -15.12 -0.98 -8.72
CA TYR A 182 -14.16 -0.16 -7.97
C TYR A 182 -13.66 -0.81 -6.67
N THR A 183 -14.30 -1.89 -6.23
CA THR A 183 -14.05 -2.54 -4.93
C THR A 183 -12.62 -3.07 -4.81
N GLN A 184 -12.05 -3.47 -5.95
CA GLN A 184 -10.74 -4.09 -6.05
C GLN A 184 -9.56 -3.14 -5.79
N TRP A 185 -9.80 -1.83 -5.71
CA TRP A 185 -8.77 -0.85 -5.32
C TRP A 185 -8.29 -1.05 -3.89
N GLY A 186 -9.18 -1.47 -2.98
CA GLY A 186 -8.84 -1.65 -1.57
C GLY A 186 -8.11 -2.95 -1.24
N GLU A 187 -8.04 -3.89 -2.19
CA GLU A 187 -7.54 -5.24 -1.98
C GLU A 187 -6.14 -5.40 -2.62
N PRO A 188 -5.11 -5.78 -1.85
CA PRO A 188 -3.78 -6.07 -2.38
C PRO A 188 -3.78 -7.26 -3.35
N ASP A 189 -3.02 -7.14 -4.45
CA ASP A 189 -2.81 -8.26 -5.36
C ASP A 189 -1.66 -9.13 -4.84
N LEU A 190 -2.00 -10.17 -4.08
CA LEU A 190 -1.01 -11.04 -3.42
C LEU A 190 -0.09 -11.77 -4.41
N ALA A 191 -0.62 -12.15 -5.59
CA ALA A 191 0.17 -12.80 -6.62
C ALA A 191 1.21 -11.82 -7.20
N LEU A 192 0.80 -10.58 -7.47
CA LEU A 192 1.69 -9.53 -7.93
C LEU A 192 2.72 -9.14 -6.87
N LEU A 193 2.34 -9.08 -5.59
CA LEU A 193 3.26 -8.82 -4.48
C LEU A 193 4.35 -9.89 -4.37
N ALA A 194 3.96 -11.18 -4.46
CA ALA A 194 4.89 -12.29 -4.43
C ALA A 194 5.90 -12.25 -5.58
N GLN A 195 5.45 -11.81 -6.76
CA GLN A 195 6.27 -11.71 -7.95
C GLN A 195 7.23 -10.51 -7.92
N SER A 196 6.74 -9.32 -7.53
CA SER A 196 7.45 -8.05 -7.74
C SER A 196 8.04 -7.45 -6.46
N VAL A 197 7.41 -7.61 -5.29
CA VAL A 197 7.76 -6.85 -4.09
C VAL A 197 8.52 -7.69 -3.07
N PHE A 198 8.02 -8.89 -2.75
CA PHE A 198 8.58 -9.73 -1.68
C PHE A 198 10.07 -10.09 -1.83
N PRO A 199 10.62 -10.31 -3.05
CA PRO A 199 12.05 -10.53 -3.23
C PRO A 199 12.93 -9.31 -2.85
N HIS A 200 12.36 -8.11 -2.76
CA HIS A 200 13.07 -6.84 -2.64
C HIS A 200 12.88 -6.18 -1.27
N ARG A 201 12.81 -6.98 -0.20
CA ARG A 201 12.68 -6.44 1.16
C ARG A 201 13.95 -5.69 1.55
N LYS A 202 13.80 -4.47 2.08
CA LYS A 202 14.93 -3.70 2.59
C LYS A 202 15.61 -4.48 3.69
N GLN A 203 16.94 -4.57 3.61
CA GLN A 203 17.74 -5.04 4.71
C GLN A 203 17.67 -4.00 5.82
N ILE A 204 17.03 -4.33 6.95
CA ILE A 204 17.09 -3.48 8.14
C ILE A 204 18.54 -3.55 8.63
N SER A 205 19.36 -2.59 8.24
CA SER A 205 20.66 -2.40 8.86
C SER A 205 20.40 -1.94 10.29
N THR A 206 20.43 -2.86 11.24
CA THR A 206 20.52 -2.52 12.65
C THR A 206 21.84 -1.76 12.85
N GLY A 207 21.75 -0.46 13.10
CA GLY A 207 22.88 0.39 13.48
C GLY A 207 23.61 -0.20 14.69
N SER A 208 24.89 0.10 14.90
CA SER A 208 25.36 1.47 15.08
C SER A 208 26.74 1.69 14.49
N SER A 209 26.88 2.73 13.66
CA SER A 209 28.14 3.45 13.54
C SER A 209 27.82 4.94 13.63
N LEU A 210 27.92 5.45 14.86
CA LEU A 210 28.30 6.84 15.07
C LEU A 210 29.67 7.00 14.39
N LYS A 211 29.69 7.68 13.25
CA LYS A 211 30.93 8.08 12.59
C LYS A 211 31.66 9.06 13.50
N GLY A 212 32.75 8.62 14.11
CA GLY A 212 33.90 9.49 14.32
C GLY A 212 34.49 9.92 12.97
N PRO A 213 35.32 10.98 12.93
CA PRO A 213 35.88 11.49 11.68
C PRO A 213 36.94 10.49 11.18
N GLY A 214 36.60 9.73 10.14
CA GLY A 214 37.44 8.66 9.62
C GLY A 214 37.40 8.60 8.10
N LYS A 215 38.54 9.00 7.51
CA LYS A 215 38.95 8.99 6.11
C LYS A 215 38.33 7.87 5.24
N ARG A 216 37.79 8.25 4.08
CA ARG A 216 37.30 7.35 3.02
C ARG A 216 38.42 6.42 2.53
N THR A 217 38.15 5.12 2.46
CA THR A 217 38.76 4.21 1.49
C THR A 217 37.70 3.26 0.94
N ASN A 218 37.58 3.20 -0.39
CA ASN A 218 36.81 2.21 -1.14
C ASN A 218 37.24 0.79 -0.75
N GLY A 219 36.28 -0.12 -0.60
CA GLY A 219 36.55 -1.54 -0.37
C GLY A 219 35.33 -2.41 -0.63
N THR A 220 35.32 -3.05 -1.79
CA THR A 220 34.52 -4.20 -2.21
C THR A 220 34.46 -5.28 -1.12
N GLY A 221 33.27 -5.55 -0.59
CA GLY A 221 33.06 -6.49 0.52
C GLY A 221 32.89 -7.94 0.07
N THR A 222 33.99 -8.68 0.00
CA THR A 222 33.99 -10.15 0.16
C THR A 222 34.06 -10.48 1.65
N SER A 223 33.01 -11.09 2.20
CA SER A 223 32.95 -11.49 3.63
C SER A 223 33.88 -12.68 3.89
N THR A 224 34.99 -12.44 4.60
CA THR A 224 36.02 -13.44 4.92
C THR A 224 35.74 -14.19 6.23
N ALA A 225 36.23 -15.43 6.30
CA ALA A 225 36.10 -16.41 7.38
C ALA A 225 36.82 -16.05 8.71
N GLY A 226 36.72 -14.80 9.15
CA GLY A 226 37.30 -14.31 10.41
C GLY A 226 36.36 -13.42 11.23
N ASP A 227 35.20 -13.05 10.68
CA ASP A 227 34.29 -12.15 11.37
C ASP A 227 33.57 -12.83 12.54
N THR A 228 33.30 -12.07 13.61
CA THR A 228 32.53 -12.54 14.77
C THR A 228 31.09 -12.89 14.38
N CYS A 229 30.62 -14.06 14.82
CA CYS A 229 29.25 -14.50 14.61
C CYS A 229 28.27 -13.68 15.48
N ARG A 230 27.49 -12.81 14.84
CA ARG A 230 26.44 -12.04 15.54
C ARG A 230 25.33 -12.95 16.09
N ASN A 231 24.95 -14.00 15.35
CA ASN A 231 23.91 -14.94 15.79
C ASN A 231 24.31 -15.70 17.06
N TYR A 232 25.60 -16.01 17.22
CA TYR A 232 26.14 -16.58 18.45
C TYR A 232 25.91 -15.65 19.64
N ASN A 233 26.17 -14.35 19.49
CA ASN A 233 25.97 -13.37 20.56
C ASN A 233 24.52 -13.24 21.03
N PHE A 234 23.55 -13.60 20.19
CA PHE A 234 22.13 -13.65 20.53
C PHE A 234 21.66 -15.04 20.99
N GLY A 235 22.55 -16.03 21.13
CA GLY A 235 22.21 -17.41 21.48
C GLY A 235 21.44 -18.16 20.38
N ARG A 236 21.54 -17.71 19.12
CA ARG A 236 20.82 -18.25 17.96
C ARG A 236 21.73 -18.99 16.97
N CYS A 237 22.96 -19.34 17.37
CA CYS A 237 23.90 -20.08 16.54
C CYS A 237 24.49 -21.25 17.33
N GLU A 238 24.43 -22.44 16.74
CA GLU A 238 25.07 -23.66 17.27
C GLU A 238 26.56 -23.69 16.90
N SER A 239 27.39 -24.30 17.75
CA SER A 239 28.83 -24.44 17.52
C SER A 239 29.12 -25.84 16.92
N PRO A 240 29.83 -25.94 15.78
CA PRO A 240 30.50 -24.88 15.03
C PRO A 240 29.56 -24.06 14.12
N CYS A 241 29.91 -22.79 13.88
CA CYS A 241 29.13 -21.90 13.02
C CYS A 241 29.07 -22.40 11.57
N ALA A 242 27.86 -22.52 11.00
CA ALA A 242 27.66 -22.90 9.60
C ALA A 242 28.38 -21.99 8.59
N TRP A 243 28.61 -20.72 8.95
CA TRP A 243 29.34 -19.75 8.12
C TRP A 243 30.82 -19.61 8.49
N LYS A 244 31.38 -20.53 9.31
CA LYS A 244 32.78 -20.52 9.77
C LYS A 244 33.19 -19.19 10.41
N ARG A 245 32.25 -18.52 11.08
CA ARG A 245 32.49 -17.28 11.84
C ARG A 245 32.89 -17.59 13.28
N MET A 246 33.67 -16.71 13.90
CA MET A 246 34.18 -16.94 15.26
C MET A 246 33.09 -16.70 16.32
N HIS A 247 32.96 -17.62 17.26
CA HIS A 247 32.00 -17.56 18.37
C HIS A 247 32.59 -16.84 19.59
N VAL A 248 32.79 -15.53 19.47
CA VAL A 248 33.33 -14.69 20.55
C VAL A 248 32.32 -13.62 20.99
N CYS A 249 32.35 -13.26 22.27
CA CYS A 249 31.50 -12.23 22.85
C CYS A 249 31.83 -10.85 22.25
N SER A 250 30.81 -10.17 21.73
CA SER A 250 30.90 -8.82 21.15
C SER A 250 30.82 -7.70 22.20
N SER A 251 30.75 -8.02 23.50
CA SER A 251 30.75 -7.03 24.57
C SER A 251 32.09 -6.30 24.62
N PRO A 252 32.13 -4.95 24.67
CA PRO A 252 33.37 -4.19 24.75
C PRO A 252 34.26 -4.67 25.91
N GLY A 253 35.47 -5.14 25.60
CA GLY A 253 36.44 -5.60 26.59
C GLY A 253 36.27 -7.04 27.10
N CYS A 254 35.31 -7.82 26.57
CA CYS A 254 35.12 -9.22 26.97
C CYS A 254 35.93 -10.19 26.09
N GLY A 255 35.56 -10.33 24.81
CA GLY A 255 36.28 -11.19 23.85
C GLY A 255 36.32 -12.69 24.18
N LYS A 256 35.54 -13.17 25.16
CA LYS A 256 35.51 -14.58 25.61
C LYS A 256 34.50 -15.42 24.82
N ASP A 257 34.63 -16.75 24.90
CA ASP A 257 33.74 -17.74 24.27
C ASP A 257 32.42 -17.93 25.03
N HIS A 258 31.65 -16.85 25.17
CA HIS A 258 30.27 -16.91 25.61
C HIS A 258 29.39 -15.90 24.84
N PRO A 259 28.08 -16.13 24.72
CA PRO A 259 27.19 -15.17 24.08
C PRO A 259 27.02 -13.90 24.91
N LEU A 260 26.69 -12.78 24.25
CA LEU A 260 26.42 -11.49 24.88
C LEU A 260 25.27 -11.57 25.89
N THR A 261 24.32 -12.48 25.68
CA THR A 261 23.18 -12.73 26.57
C THR A 261 23.58 -13.18 27.99
N GLN A 262 24.83 -13.60 28.21
CA GLN A 262 25.34 -13.94 29.53
C GLN A 262 25.90 -12.75 30.33
N HIS A 263 25.95 -11.53 29.75
CA HIS A 263 26.27 -10.34 30.52
C HIS A 263 25.03 -9.83 31.29
N PRO A 264 25.21 -9.35 32.54
CA PRO A 264 24.14 -8.65 33.25
C PRO A 264 23.74 -7.39 32.48
N LYS A 265 22.43 -7.11 32.45
CA LYS A 265 21.86 -5.91 31.83
C LYS A 265 22.16 -4.67 32.65
#